data_AF-A0A537SGX0-F1
#
_entry.id   AF-A0A537SGX0-F1
#
_cell.length_a   1.000
_cell.length_b   1.000
_cell.length_c   1.000
_cell.angle_alpha   90.00
_cell.angle_beta   90.00
_cell.angle_gamma   90.00
#
_symmetry.space_group_name_H-M   'P 1'
#
loop_
_entity.id
_entity.type
_entity.pdbx_description
1 polymer ?
#
loop_
_entity_poly.entity_id
_entity_poly.type
_entity_poly.pdbx_seq_one_letter_code
_entity_poly.pdbx_strand_id
1 'polypeptide(L)'
;MATRRSAQTIPDLFSAPPTAKAPEPLAVPQNKANTGSVASQPRLFLPKDLAGALKRLDTAEIDALLAAVTTEAERRGRRAKDKPTADARPQPRQASAEHGTGSLTTGKLNAVRAAFKAGVKPSAIARQFGISQSDVRKALATEGRDRKSGR
;
A
#
# COMPACT_ATOMS: atom_id res chain seq x y z
N MET A 1 11.59 -61.83 -59.41
CA MET A 1 10.53 -60.92 -58.90
C MET A 1 10.79 -60.64 -57.42
N ALA A 2 10.36 -59.46 -56.92
CA ALA A 2 9.89 -59.15 -55.55
C ALA A 2 10.57 -59.79 -54.29
N THR A 3 10.85 -59.09 -53.18
CA THR A 3 10.61 -57.69 -52.80
C THR A 3 11.45 -57.28 -51.58
N ARG A 4 11.73 -55.97 -51.47
CA ARG A 4 12.17 -55.27 -50.25
C ARG A 4 11.34 -55.64 -49.01
N ARG A 5 11.97 -55.76 -47.83
CA ARG A 5 11.39 -55.33 -46.54
C ARG A 5 12.45 -54.67 -45.66
N SER A 6 12.12 -53.48 -45.19
CA SER A 6 12.94 -52.64 -44.31
C SER A 6 12.26 -52.50 -42.95
N ALA A 7 12.99 -52.77 -41.87
CA ALA A 7 12.64 -52.39 -40.50
C ALA A 7 13.89 -51.68 -39.93
N GLN A 8 13.91 -50.34 -39.96
CA GLN A 8 13.45 -49.49 -38.85
C GLN A 8 14.23 -49.77 -37.55
N THR A 9 15.47 -49.28 -37.51
CA THR A 9 16.26 -49.17 -36.29
C THR A 9 15.64 -48.12 -35.38
N ILE A 10 15.15 -48.54 -34.21
CA ILE A 10 14.77 -47.62 -33.14
C ILE A 10 16.04 -47.33 -32.32
N PRO A 11 16.54 -46.08 -32.25
CA PRO A 11 17.59 -45.73 -31.33
C PRO A 11 17.00 -45.62 -29.91
N ASP A 12 17.44 -46.49 -29.00
CA ASP A 12 17.12 -46.39 -27.57
C ASP A 12 17.79 -45.13 -26.99
N LEU A 13 16.98 -44.23 -26.43
CA LEU A 13 17.42 -42.95 -25.87
C LEU A 13 17.84 -43.01 -24.39
N PHE A 14 17.72 -44.17 -23.72
CA PHE A 14 17.98 -44.28 -22.28
C PHE A 14 19.30 -44.97 -21.90
N SER A 15 20.09 -45.43 -22.88
CA SER A 15 21.41 -46.03 -22.66
C SER A 15 22.48 -44.96 -22.40
N ALA A 16 22.70 -44.61 -21.12
CA ALA A 16 23.79 -43.74 -20.68
C ALA A 16 25.15 -44.51 -20.64
N PRO A 17 26.26 -43.93 -21.15
CA PRO A 17 27.57 -44.57 -21.10
C PRO A 17 28.23 -44.43 -19.71
N PRO A 18 28.98 -45.45 -19.24
CA PRO A 18 29.68 -45.38 -17.96
C PRO A 18 30.94 -44.51 -18.00
N THR A 19 31.14 -43.75 -16.92
CA THR A 19 32.26 -42.85 -16.64
C THR A 19 33.65 -43.48 -16.78
N ALA A 20 34.60 -42.74 -17.38
CA ALA A 20 36.03 -43.03 -17.26
C ALA A 20 36.91 -41.76 -17.23
N LYS A 21 37.69 -41.62 -16.13
CA LYS A 21 38.86 -40.75 -15.90
C LYS A 21 38.73 -39.20 -15.96
N ALA A 22 39.30 -38.59 -14.91
CA ALA A 22 39.66 -37.17 -14.77
C ALA A 22 41.20 -37.07 -14.58
N PRO A 23 41.80 -35.92 -14.24
CA PRO A 23 41.45 -34.51 -14.49
C PRO A 23 42.59 -33.74 -15.23
N GLU A 24 42.36 -32.55 -15.80
CA GLU A 24 43.29 -31.38 -15.80
C GLU A 24 42.64 -30.12 -16.44
N PRO A 25 43.21 -28.90 -16.32
CA PRO A 25 42.43 -27.69 -16.03
C PRO A 25 42.19 -26.74 -17.21
N LEU A 26 41.62 -25.56 -16.88
CA LEU A 26 41.33 -24.39 -17.72
C LEU A 26 39.97 -24.41 -18.44
N ALA A 27 38.98 -23.74 -17.83
CA ALA A 27 38.46 -22.46 -18.33
C ALA A 27 37.16 -22.10 -17.59
N VAL A 28 37.11 -20.92 -16.99
CA VAL A 28 35.87 -20.36 -16.45
C VAL A 28 35.19 -19.54 -17.55
N PRO A 29 34.03 -19.94 -18.10
CA PRO A 29 33.09 -18.99 -18.65
C PRO A 29 32.27 -18.44 -17.48
N GLN A 30 32.84 -17.41 -16.88
CA GLN A 30 32.16 -16.14 -16.62
C GLN A 30 30.65 -16.25 -16.43
N ASN A 31 30.25 -16.02 -15.17
CA ASN A 31 28.92 -15.60 -14.76
C ASN A 31 28.39 -14.51 -15.71
N LYS A 32 27.68 -14.91 -16.77
CA LYS A 32 27.08 -13.98 -17.72
C LYS A 32 25.82 -13.45 -17.05
N ALA A 33 26.05 -12.45 -16.19
CA ALA A 33 25.02 -11.57 -15.70
C ALA A 33 24.11 -11.23 -16.88
N ASN A 34 22.82 -11.55 -16.77
CA ASN A 34 21.86 -11.39 -17.85
C ASN A 34 21.42 -9.92 -17.94
N THR A 35 22.41 -9.03 -18.06
CA THR A 35 22.25 -7.60 -18.30
C THR A 35 21.78 -7.42 -19.73
N GLY A 36 20.49 -7.12 -19.90
CA GLY A 36 19.94 -6.77 -21.20
C GLY A 36 18.92 -7.76 -21.77
N SER A 37 17.90 -8.12 -20.99
CA SER A 37 16.57 -8.26 -21.58
C SER A 37 15.52 -7.60 -20.68
N VAL A 38 15.53 -6.26 -20.69
CA VAL A 38 14.34 -5.46 -20.36
C VAL A 38 13.41 -5.41 -21.58
N ALA A 39 13.27 -6.53 -22.29
CA ALA A 39 12.12 -6.75 -23.15
C ALA A 39 10.88 -6.61 -22.26
N SER A 40 9.87 -5.86 -22.73
CA SER A 40 8.69 -5.49 -21.96
C SER A 40 8.09 -6.70 -21.24
N GLN A 41 8.32 -6.79 -19.93
CA GLN A 41 7.77 -7.84 -19.07
C GLN A 41 6.26 -7.92 -19.35
N PRO A 42 5.73 -9.09 -19.74
CA PRO A 42 4.34 -9.21 -20.12
C PRO A 42 3.47 -8.76 -18.95
N ARG A 43 2.59 -7.79 -19.19
CA ARG A 43 1.71 -7.26 -18.14
C ARG A 43 0.79 -8.37 -17.66
N LEU A 44 1.06 -8.89 -16.47
CA LEU A 44 0.17 -9.84 -15.80
C LEU A 44 -1.11 -9.10 -15.41
N PHE A 45 -2.23 -9.53 -16.00
CA PHE A 45 -3.55 -9.03 -15.66
C PHE A 45 -4.18 -9.90 -14.57
N LEU A 46 -5.01 -9.28 -13.75
CA LEU A 46 -5.79 -10.00 -12.75
C LEU A 46 -6.86 -10.88 -13.45
N PRO A 47 -7.14 -12.10 -12.96
CA PRO A 47 -8.25 -12.91 -13.47
C PRO A 47 -9.58 -12.15 -13.41
N LYS A 48 -10.44 -12.35 -14.42
CA LYS A 48 -11.77 -11.72 -14.48
C LYS A 48 -12.64 -12.10 -13.28
N ASP A 49 -12.56 -13.35 -12.84
CA ASP A 49 -13.15 -13.83 -11.60
C ASP A 49 -12.04 -14.12 -10.58
N LEU A 50 -11.61 -13.07 -9.87
CA LEU A 50 -10.66 -13.21 -8.76
C LEU A 50 -11.25 -14.03 -7.61
N ALA A 51 -12.55 -13.90 -7.31
CA ALA A 51 -13.16 -14.58 -6.18
C ALA A 51 -13.22 -16.11 -6.38
N GLY A 52 -13.57 -16.56 -7.60
CA GLY A 52 -13.48 -17.96 -7.99
C GLY A 52 -12.05 -18.49 -8.04
N ALA A 53 -11.07 -17.66 -8.44
CA ALA A 53 -9.66 -18.04 -8.36
C ALA A 53 -9.20 -18.22 -6.90
N LEU A 54 -9.52 -17.28 -6.00
CA LEU A 54 -9.17 -17.34 -4.58
C LEU A 54 -9.75 -18.57 -3.86
N LYS A 55 -10.96 -19.01 -4.23
CA LYS A 55 -11.58 -20.24 -3.69
C LYS A 55 -10.84 -21.55 -4.03
N ARG A 56 -9.88 -21.52 -4.96
CA ARG A 56 -9.11 -22.70 -5.40
C ARG A 56 -7.74 -22.82 -4.73
N LEU A 57 -7.32 -21.78 -4.01
CA LEU A 57 -6.08 -21.80 -3.22
C LEU A 57 -6.37 -22.40 -1.84
N ASP A 58 -5.38 -23.09 -1.27
CA ASP A 58 -5.45 -23.55 0.12
C ASP A 58 -5.11 -22.43 1.12
N THR A 59 -5.27 -22.70 2.42
CA THR A 59 -5.03 -21.71 3.48
C THR A 59 -3.59 -21.18 3.49
N ALA A 60 -2.60 -22.06 3.25
CA ALA A 60 -1.19 -21.67 3.27
C ALA A 60 -0.83 -20.83 2.04
N GLU A 61 -1.41 -21.14 0.88
CA GLU A 61 -1.28 -20.32 -0.32
C GLU A 61 -1.96 -18.93 -0.17
N ILE A 62 -3.11 -18.86 0.51
CA ILE A 62 -3.78 -17.60 0.86
C ILE A 62 -2.93 -16.74 1.80
N ASP A 63 -2.33 -17.34 2.83
CA ASP A 63 -1.43 -16.63 3.76
C ASP A 63 -0.16 -16.14 3.04
N ALA A 64 0.42 -16.96 2.17
CA ALA A 64 1.56 -16.58 1.33
C ALA A 64 1.22 -15.42 0.37
N LEU A 65 0.03 -15.45 -0.24
CA LEU A 65 -0.47 -14.37 -1.09
C LEU A 65 -0.69 -13.08 -0.29
N LEU A 66 -1.21 -13.17 0.93
CA LEU A 66 -1.39 -12.01 1.81
C LEU A 66 -0.05 -11.37 2.18
N ALA A 67 0.97 -12.18 2.51
CA ALA A 67 2.33 -11.71 2.76
C ALA A 67 2.97 -11.04 1.52
N ALA A 68 2.80 -11.62 0.33
CA ALA A 68 3.30 -11.05 -0.92
C ALA A 68 2.59 -9.73 -1.31
N VAL A 69 1.26 -9.66 -1.12
CA VAL A 69 0.47 -8.45 -1.43
C VAL A 69 0.77 -7.33 -0.44
N THR A 70 0.90 -7.64 0.86
CA THR A 70 1.25 -6.65 1.88
C THR A 70 2.64 -6.07 1.64
N THR A 71 3.67 -6.90 1.45
CA THR A 71 5.04 -6.45 1.15
C THR A 71 5.13 -5.57 -0.11
N GLU A 72 4.46 -5.97 -1.20
CA GLU A 72 4.39 -5.16 -2.43
C GLU A 72 3.58 -3.86 -2.24
N ALA A 73 2.56 -3.87 -1.39
CA ALA A 73 1.79 -2.68 -1.04
C ALA A 73 2.64 -1.68 -0.24
N GLU A 74 3.51 -2.10 0.69
CA GLU A 74 4.45 -1.20 1.38
C GLU A 74 5.43 -0.59 0.40
N ARG A 75 6.02 -1.41 -0.49
CA ARG A 75 6.95 -0.95 -1.53
C ARG A 75 6.33 0.11 -2.45
N ARG A 76 5.00 0.07 -2.66
CA ARG A 76 4.24 1.07 -3.43
C ARG A 76 3.71 2.25 -2.59
N GLY A 77 3.94 2.29 -1.28
CA GLY A 77 3.33 3.29 -0.38
C GLY A 77 1.80 3.15 -0.24
N ARG A 78 1.26 1.96 -0.50
CA ARG A 78 -0.16 1.61 -0.57
C ARG A 78 -0.58 0.67 0.56
N ARG A 79 0.01 0.79 1.75
CA ARG A 79 -0.56 0.24 2.99
C ARG A 79 -2.06 0.50 3.00
N ALA A 80 -2.87 -0.48 3.38
CA ALA A 80 -4.25 -0.23 3.78
C ALA A 80 -4.22 0.84 4.90
N LYS A 81 -5.12 1.83 4.83
CA LYS A 81 -5.12 2.96 5.78
C LYS A 81 -5.75 2.55 7.12
N ASP A 82 -5.14 1.58 7.78
CA ASP A 82 -5.42 1.28 9.17
C ASP A 82 -4.82 2.40 10.03
N LYS A 83 -5.71 3.33 10.39
CA LYS A 83 -5.50 4.61 11.09
C LYS A 83 -4.71 5.69 10.32
N PRO A 84 -5.09 6.97 10.50
CA PRO A 84 -4.25 8.08 10.11
C PRO A 84 -3.12 8.24 11.13
N THR A 85 -1.96 7.64 10.87
CA THR A 85 -0.72 8.14 11.47
C THR A 85 -0.54 9.58 10.99
N ALA A 86 -0.57 10.52 11.92
CA ALA A 86 -0.28 11.91 11.64
C ALA A 86 1.18 12.01 11.16
N ASP A 87 1.38 12.40 9.90
CA ASP A 87 2.51 13.19 9.37
C ASP A 87 2.59 13.09 7.84
N ALA A 88 1.67 13.77 7.16
CA ALA A 88 1.82 14.15 5.76
C ALA A 88 1.18 15.53 5.54
N ARG A 89 2.04 16.52 5.27
CA ARG A 89 1.86 17.98 5.13
C ARG A 89 0.55 18.51 4.51
N PRO A 90 0.17 19.77 4.81
CA PRO A 90 -1.17 20.29 4.55
C PRO A 90 -1.45 20.52 3.06
N GLN A 91 -2.57 20.00 2.58
CA GLN A 91 -3.22 20.45 1.35
C GLN A 91 -4.51 21.21 1.71
N PRO A 92 -4.63 22.50 1.38
CA PRO A 92 -5.83 23.27 1.67
C PRO A 92 -6.87 23.06 0.57
N ARG A 93 -7.94 22.30 0.87
CA ARG A 93 -9.22 22.38 0.16
C ARG A 93 -10.37 22.06 1.12
N GLN A 94 -11.45 22.80 0.93
CA GLN A 94 -12.56 22.96 1.87
C GLN A 94 -13.70 21.98 1.58
N ALA A 95 -14.60 21.84 2.56
CA ALA A 95 -15.80 20.99 2.59
C ALA A 95 -15.52 19.47 2.58
N SER A 96 -16.25 18.63 3.32
CA SER A 96 -17.49 18.81 4.11
C SER A 96 -17.30 18.17 5.49
N ALA A 97 -17.60 18.84 6.61
CA ALA A 97 -18.96 19.14 7.08
C ALA A 97 -19.80 17.91 7.49
N GLU A 98 -19.14 16.81 7.87
CA GLU A 98 -19.68 15.81 8.80
C GLU A 98 -18.70 15.70 9.97
N HIS A 99 -19.19 15.92 11.20
CA HIS A 99 -18.62 15.56 12.53
C HIS A 99 -19.35 16.38 13.60
N GLY A 100 -20.65 16.11 13.77
CA GLY A 100 -21.35 16.45 15.00
C GLY A 100 -20.69 15.75 16.19
N THR A 101 -20.69 16.39 17.37
CA THR A 101 -20.25 15.82 18.66
C THR A 101 -18.77 15.39 18.81
N GLY A 102 -17.92 15.61 17.81
CA GLY A 102 -16.46 15.52 18.02
C GLY A 102 -15.97 16.66 18.93
N SER A 103 -15.36 16.31 20.07
CA SER A 103 -14.73 17.30 20.96
C SER A 103 -13.75 18.17 20.16
N LEU A 104 -13.87 19.50 20.27
CA LEU A 104 -13.02 20.42 19.51
C LEU A 104 -11.56 20.18 19.87
N THR A 105 -10.74 19.79 18.89
CA THR A 105 -9.31 19.55 19.12
C THR A 105 -8.63 20.80 19.68
N THR A 106 -7.61 20.62 20.51
CA THR A 106 -6.93 21.73 21.21
C THR A 106 -6.45 22.83 20.26
N GLY A 107 -5.94 22.45 19.08
CA GLY A 107 -5.58 23.39 18.02
C GLY A 107 -6.77 24.21 17.48
N LYS A 108 -7.94 23.58 17.30
CA LYS A 108 -9.18 24.25 16.85
C LYS A 108 -9.72 25.21 17.93
N LEU A 109 -9.65 24.82 19.21
CA LEU A 109 -9.99 25.71 20.33
C LEU A 109 -9.08 26.95 20.37
N ASN A 110 -7.76 26.76 20.24
CA ASN A 110 -6.80 27.86 20.24
C ASN A 110 -7.01 28.80 19.05
N ALA A 111 -7.31 28.27 17.86
CA ALA A 111 -7.63 29.07 16.68
C ALA A 111 -8.94 29.88 16.86
N VAL A 112 -9.98 29.29 17.46
CA VAL A 112 -11.23 30.00 17.80
C VAL A 112 -10.98 31.14 18.79
N ARG A 113 -10.18 30.91 19.84
CA ARG A 113 -9.80 31.94 20.83
C ARG A 113 -8.97 33.06 20.19
N ALA A 114 -8.01 32.73 19.33
CA ALA A 114 -7.19 33.69 18.60
C ALA A 114 -8.04 34.56 17.65
N ALA A 115 -8.94 33.96 16.88
CA ALA A 115 -9.85 34.68 15.99
C ALA A 115 -10.79 35.64 16.77
N PHE A 116 -11.30 35.22 17.92
CA PHE A 116 -12.10 36.08 18.79
C PHE A 116 -11.27 37.24 19.38
N LYS A 117 -10.04 36.97 19.83
CA LYS A 117 -9.09 38.00 20.31
C LYS A 117 -8.71 38.99 19.20
N ALA A 118 -8.72 38.56 17.93
CA ALA A 118 -8.55 39.40 16.75
C ALA A 118 -9.82 40.18 16.32
N GLY A 119 -10.89 40.14 17.12
CA GLY A 119 -12.14 40.90 16.86
C GLY A 119 -13.11 40.25 15.88
N VAL A 120 -12.87 39.00 15.45
CA VAL A 120 -13.78 38.29 14.53
C VAL A 120 -15.06 37.89 15.27
N LYS A 121 -16.22 38.26 14.71
CA LYS A 121 -17.54 37.96 15.30
C LYS A 121 -17.74 36.43 15.43
N PRO A 122 -18.26 35.91 16.56
CA PRO A 122 -18.47 34.47 16.78
C PRO A 122 -19.25 33.74 15.67
N SER A 123 -20.23 34.40 15.06
CA SER A 123 -21.01 33.85 13.94
C SER A 123 -20.17 33.63 12.67
N ALA A 124 -19.15 34.47 12.42
CA ALA A 124 -18.22 34.28 11.32
C ALA A 124 -17.23 33.14 11.62
N ILE A 125 -16.74 33.07 12.87
CA ILE A 125 -15.89 31.95 13.35
C ILE A 125 -16.61 30.61 13.16
N ALA A 126 -17.87 30.50 13.61
CA ALA A 126 -18.69 29.30 13.44
C ALA A 126 -18.77 28.82 11.98
N ARG A 127 -18.99 29.76 11.04
CA ARG A 127 -19.04 29.48 9.60
C ARG A 127 -17.69 29.03 9.02
N GLN A 128 -16.59 29.69 9.40
CA GLN A 128 -15.25 29.35 8.90
C GLN A 128 -14.73 28.01 9.41
N PHE A 129 -15.01 27.68 10.67
CA PHE A 129 -14.54 26.45 11.30
C PHE A 129 -15.51 25.26 11.16
N GLY A 130 -16.71 25.47 10.59
CA GLY A 130 -17.73 24.43 10.44
C GLY A 130 -18.20 23.88 11.79
N ILE A 131 -18.49 24.76 12.75
CA ILE A 131 -18.89 24.40 14.13
C ILE A 131 -20.09 25.22 14.58
N SER A 132 -20.85 24.73 15.57
CA SER A 132 -22.00 25.47 16.08
C SER A 132 -21.57 26.75 16.81
N GLN A 133 -22.41 27.79 16.77
CA GLN A 133 -22.18 29.01 17.56
C GLN A 133 -22.15 28.72 19.07
N SER A 134 -22.89 27.70 19.52
CA SER A 134 -22.91 27.24 20.91
C SER A 134 -21.54 26.73 21.35
N ASP A 135 -20.84 26.00 20.48
CA ASP A 135 -19.52 25.46 20.81
C ASP A 135 -18.42 26.53 20.76
N VAL A 136 -18.55 27.53 19.87
CA VAL A 136 -17.73 28.75 19.92
C VAL A 136 -17.92 29.45 21.27
N ARG A 137 -19.17 29.65 21.73
CA ARG A 137 -19.44 30.28 23.04
C ARG A 137 -18.89 29.47 24.21
N LYS A 138 -19.02 28.13 24.21
CA LYS A 138 -18.41 27.25 25.23
C LYS A 138 -16.89 27.40 25.26
N ALA A 139 -16.22 27.40 24.09
CA ALA A 139 -14.77 27.53 23.96
C ALA A 139 -14.21 28.88 24.48
N LEU A 140 -15.03 29.94 24.45
CA LEU A 140 -14.71 31.25 25.02
C LEU A 140 -15.05 31.32 26.52
N ALA A 141 -16.10 30.62 26.98
CA ALA A 141 -16.47 30.54 28.39
C ALA A 141 -15.50 29.72 29.26
N THR A 142 -14.71 28.79 28.68
CA THR A 142 -13.60 28.14 29.39
C THR A 142 -12.46 29.12 29.65
N GLU A 143 -12.04 29.88 28.62
CA GLU A 143 -10.96 30.88 28.72
C GLU A 143 -11.26 31.95 29.79
N GLY A 144 -12.52 32.40 29.89
CA GLY A 144 -12.95 33.36 30.91
C GLY A 144 -12.89 32.81 32.35
N ARG A 145 -12.93 31.49 32.53
CA ARG A 145 -12.72 30.84 33.84
C ARG A 145 -11.24 30.66 34.15
N ASP A 146 -10.45 30.21 33.17
CA ASP A 146 -9.01 29.98 33.34
C ASP A 146 -8.26 31.28 33.74
N ARG A 147 -8.67 32.44 33.22
CA ARG A 147 -8.13 33.75 33.64
C ARG A 147 -8.58 34.24 35.01
N LYS A 148 -9.65 33.66 35.57
CA LYS A 148 -10.17 34.02 36.91
C LYS A 148 -9.54 33.17 38.02
N SER A 149 -8.99 31.99 37.69
CA SER A 149 -8.26 31.13 38.63
C SER A 149 -6.76 31.43 38.75
N GLY A 150 -6.23 32.35 37.94
CA GLY A 150 -4.79 32.68 37.89
C GLY A 150 -4.45 34.11 38.29
N ARG A 151 -5.23 34.73 39.19
CA ARG A 151 -5.02 36.09 39.69
C ARG A 151 -5.38 36.20 41.18
#